data_AF-A0A317CY59-F1
#
_entry.id   AF-A0A317CY59-F1
#
_cell.length_a   1.000
_cell.length_b   1.000
_cell.length_c   1.000
_cell.angle_alpha   90.00
_cell.angle_beta   90.00
_cell.angle_gamma   90.00
#
_symmetry.space_group_name_H-M   'P 1'
#
loop_
_entity.id
_entity.type
_entity.pdbx_description
1 polymer ?
#
loop_
_entity_poly.entity_id
_entity_poly.type
_entity_poly.pdbx_seq_one_letter_code
_entity_poly.pdbx_strand_id
1 'polypeptide(L)'
;VKVARAHARVADSRRDWQHKLSTRIIRDNQAVYVEDLCVTGLARTRLAKSVHDAGWASFTAMLEYKAARYGRAFRRIGRFVPTSQTCSTCGRLDGPKPLSVRSWTCPCGAVHDRDVNAAINILAAGRAESLNACGAQVRPAPVPAPRREAGIHPHTACSTRSVEGISAL
;
A
#
# COMPACT_ATOMS: atom_id res chain seq x y z
N VAL A 1 23.41 -30.70 -15.16
CA VAL A 1 23.59 -30.18 -13.77
C VAL A 1 24.34 -28.84 -13.69
N LYS A 2 25.40 -28.59 -14.47
CA LYS A 2 26.19 -27.33 -14.38
C LYS A 2 25.38 -26.06 -14.65
N VAL A 3 24.55 -26.04 -15.70
CA VAL A 3 23.72 -24.88 -16.08
C VAL A 3 22.65 -24.56 -15.02
N ALA A 4 21.96 -25.57 -14.50
CA ALA A 4 20.97 -25.39 -13.44
C ALA A 4 21.57 -24.75 -12.17
N ARG A 5 22.78 -25.17 -11.77
CA ARG A 5 23.50 -24.58 -10.62
C ARG A 5 23.87 -23.11 -10.86
N ALA A 6 24.25 -22.75 -12.09
CA ALA A 6 24.54 -21.35 -12.43
C ALA A 6 23.29 -20.48 -12.34
N HIS A 7 22.15 -20.93 -12.90
CA HIS A 7 20.88 -20.21 -12.78
C HIS A 7 20.43 -20.07 -11.32
N ALA A 8 20.57 -21.12 -10.52
CA ALA A 8 20.27 -21.05 -9.08
C ALA A 8 21.12 -19.98 -8.39
N ARG A 9 22.43 -19.96 -8.63
CA ARG A 9 23.34 -18.97 -8.04
C ARG A 9 22.96 -17.53 -8.40
N VAL A 10 22.59 -17.28 -9.66
CA VAL A 10 22.14 -15.93 -10.10
C VAL A 10 20.82 -15.55 -9.43
N ALA A 11 19.85 -16.47 -9.38
CA ALA A 11 18.57 -16.23 -8.73
C ALA A 11 18.73 -15.97 -7.23
N ASP A 12 19.59 -16.72 -6.54
CA ASP A 12 19.87 -16.54 -5.12
C ASP A 12 20.60 -15.22 -4.84
N SER A 13 21.58 -14.85 -5.68
CA SER A 13 22.29 -13.57 -5.55
C SER A 13 21.34 -12.37 -5.74
N ARG A 14 20.44 -12.45 -6.72
CA ARG A 14 19.39 -11.44 -6.91
C ARG A 14 18.45 -11.37 -5.71
N ARG A 15 18.01 -12.51 -5.18
CA ARG A 15 17.11 -12.57 -4.02
C ARG A 15 17.76 -11.98 -2.78
N ASP A 16 19.02 -12.30 -2.53
CA ASP A 16 19.81 -11.72 -1.43
C ASP A 16 19.93 -10.20 -1.55
N TRP A 17 20.29 -9.70 -2.74
CA TRP A 17 20.35 -8.25 -3.00
C TRP A 17 19.00 -7.57 -2.78
N GLN A 18 17.92 -8.13 -3.32
CA GLN A 18 16.56 -7.61 -3.15
C GLN A 18 16.15 -7.57 -1.67
N HIS A 19 16.47 -8.61 -0.90
CA HIS A 19 16.20 -8.61 0.53
C HIS A 19 16.99 -7.55 1.27
N LYS A 20 18.30 -7.40 1.00
CA LYS A 20 19.13 -6.37 1.64
C LYS A 20 18.62 -4.96 1.31
N LEU A 21 18.36 -4.69 0.04
CA LEU A 21 17.88 -3.39 -0.42
C LEU A 21 16.50 -3.04 0.14
N SER A 22 15.52 -3.95 0.03
CA SER A 22 14.17 -3.70 0.56
C SER A 22 14.17 -3.51 2.07
N THR A 23 15.01 -4.24 2.82
CA THR A 23 15.15 -4.00 4.27
C THR A 23 15.70 -2.61 4.55
N ARG A 24 16.75 -2.18 3.82
CA ARG A 24 17.34 -0.85 3.98
C ARG A 24 16.31 0.24 3.70
N ILE A 25 15.64 0.19 2.54
CA ILE A 25 14.62 1.16 2.15
C ILE A 25 13.54 1.29 3.22
N ILE A 26 13.01 0.18 3.74
CA ILE A 26 11.95 0.21 4.75
C ILE A 26 12.44 0.70 6.11
N ARG A 27 13.70 0.43 6.48
CA ARG A 27 14.23 0.91 7.76
C ARG A 27 14.50 2.42 7.74
N ASP A 28 15.01 2.91 6.63
CA ASP A 28 15.46 4.30 6.48
C ASP A 28 14.29 5.27 6.23
N ASN A 29 13.11 4.77 5.82
CA ASN A 29 11.97 5.60 5.43
C ASN A 29 10.71 5.28 6.26
N GLN A 30 9.94 6.32 6.59
CA GLN A 30 8.65 6.16 7.30
C GLN A 30 7.51 5.69 6.37
N ALA A 31 7.59 6.10 5.10
CA ALA A 31 6.62 5.78 4.06
C ALA A 31 7.35 5.50 2.74
N VAL A 32 6.85 4.52 2.00
CA VAL A 32 7.36 4.15 0.67
C VAL A 32 6.19 4.07 -0.30
N TYR A 33 6.32 4.80 -1.41
CA TYR A 33 5.33 4.84 -2.48
C TYR A 33 5.95 4.30 -3.75
N VAL A 34 5.19 3.47 -4.47
CA VAL A 34 5.62 2.87 -5.74
C VAL A 34 4.53 2.99 -6.78
N GLU A 35 4.88 2.98 -8.06
CA GLU A 35 3.89 2.88 -9.14
C GLU A 35 3.26 1.49 -9.20
N ASP A 36 1.95 1.43 -9.46
CA ASP A 36 1.29 0.18 -9.87
C ASP A 36 1.59 -0.14 -11.35
N LEU A 37 2.78 -0.69 -11.60
CA LEU A 37 3.18 -1.15 -12.93
C LEU A 37 2.54 -2.51 -13.26
N CYS A 38 2.05 -2.66 -14.49
CA CYS A 38 1.67 -3.96 -15.05
C CYS A 38 2.92 -4.80 -15.38
N VAL A 39 3.58 -5.35 -14.35
CA VAL A 39 4.83 -6.12 -14.49
C VAL A 39 4.66 -7.29 -15.47
N THR A 40 3.54 -8.01 -15.41
CA THR A 40 3.23 -9.11 -16.34
C THR A 40 3.12 -8.62 -17.79
N GLY A 41 2.55 -7.43 -18.00
CA GLY A 41 2.48 -6.81 -19.32
C GLY A 41 3.87 -6.46 -19.82
N LEU A 42 4.68 -5.77 -19.01
CA LEU A 42 6.05 -5.38 -19.34
C LEU A 42 6.95 -6.60 -19.63
N ALA A 43 6.77 -7.68 -18.87
CA ALA A 43 7.46 -8.95 -19.04
C ALA A 43 7.16 -9.65 -20.39
N ARG A 44 6.14 -9.20 -21.13
CA ARG A 44 5.77 -9.72 -22.46
C ARG A 44 6.16 -8.78 -23.60
N THR A 45 6.89 -7.71 -23.31
CA THR A 45 7.38 -6.73 -24.30
C THR A 45 8.86 -6.93 -24.61
N ARG A 46 9.45 -6.03 -25.41
CA ARG A 46 10.90 -5.97 -25.64
C ARG A 46 11.71 -5.72 -24.35
N LEU A 47 11.06 -5.32 -23.25
CA LEU A 47 11.67 -5.13 -21.94
C LEU A 47 11.69 -6.40 -21.08
N ALA A 48 11.16 -7.52 -21.58
CA ALA A 48 11.00 -8.77 -20.84
C ALA A 48 12.26 -9.18 -20.07
N LYS A 49 13.40 -9.21 -20.75
CA LYS A 49 14.69 -9.55 -20.15
C LYS A 49 15.02 -8.65 -18.96
N SER A 50 14.98 -7.33 -19.15
CA SER A 50 15.29 -6.36 -18.10
C SER A 50 14.33 -6.45 -16.91
N VAL A 51 13.03 -6.69 -17.17
CA VAL A 51 12.00 -6.84 -16.13
C VAL A 51 12.25 -8.10 -15.30
N HIS A 52 12.57 -9.22 -15.95
CA HIS A 52 12.89 -10.48 -15.26
C HIS A 52 14.22 -10.42 -14.53
N ASP A 53 15.22 -9.77 -15.11
CA ASP A 53 16.54 -9.59 -14.50
C ASP A 53 16.42 -8.73 -13.23
N ALA A 54 15.64 -7.65 -13.25
CA ALA A 54 15.38 -6.79 -12.10
C ALA A 54 14.52 -7.47 -11.02
N GLY A 55 13.60 -8.36 -11.42
CA GLY A 55 12.70 -9.06 -10.51
C GLY A 55 11.72 -8.12 -9.78
N TRP A 56 11.08 -7.22 -10.53
CA TRP A 56 10.16 -6.20 -9.98
C TRP A 56 9.03 -6.74 -9.13
N ALA A 57 8.34 -7.80 -9.57
CA ALA A 57 7.25 -8.36 -8.79
C ALA A 57 7.71 -8.83 -7.40
N SER A 58 8.84 -9.54 -7.32
CA SER A 58 9.38 -10.02 -6.05
C SER A 58 9.88 -8.88 -5.18
N PHE A 59 10.55 -7.89 -5.76
CA PHE A 59 11.06 -6.75 -5.02
C PHE A 59 9.94 -5.90 -4.40
N THR A 60 8.89 -5.59 -5.17
CA THR A 60 7.74 -4.83 -4.66
C THR A 60 6.98 -5.60 -3.59
N ALA A 61 6.81 -6.92 -3.75
CA ALA A 61 6.24 -7.77 -2.70
C ALA A 61 7.10 -7.75 -1.42
N MET A 62 8.43 -7.71 -1.56
CA MET A 62 9.34 -7.59 -0.42
C MET A 62 9.20 -6.26 0.32
N LEU A 63 9.05 -5.14 -0.40
CA LEU A 63 8.78 -3.84 0.20
C LEU A 63 7.46 -3.87 0.99
N GLU A 64 6.41 -4.41 0.39
CA GLU A 64 5.07 -4.48 0.96
C GLU A 64 5.03 -5.28 2.28
N TYR A 65 5.51 -6.54 2.27
CA TYR A 65 5.46 -7.34 3.50
C TYR A 65 6.40 -6.80 4.58
N LYS A 66 7.55 -6.19 4.20
CA LYS A 66 8.48 -5.61 5.17
C LYS A 66 7.94 -4.32 5.77
N ALA A 67 7.27 -3.50 4.97
CA ALA A 67 6.61 -2.31 5.48
C ALA A 67 5.59 -2.68 6.55
N ALA A 68 4.75 -3.68 6.28
CA ALA A 68 3.82 -4.23 7.27
C ALA A 68 4.55 -4.75 8.51
N ARG A 69 5.66 -5.49 8.34
CA ARG A 69 6.47 -6.02 9.45
C ARG A 69 7.07 -4.94 10.35
N TYR A 70 7.54 -3.84 9.77
CA TYR A 70 8.23 -2.76 10.50
C TYR A 70 7.31 -1.57 10.83
N GLY A 71 6.00 -1.69 10.61
CA GLY A 71 5.04 -0.61 10.87
C GLY A 71 5.27 0.64 9.99
N ARG A 72 5.72 0.46 8.75
CA ARG A 72 5.92 1.54 7.78
C ARG A 72 4.75 1.62 6.82
N ALA A 73 4.46 2.82 6.33
CA ALA A 73 3.45 2.99 5.28
C ALA A 73 4.00 2.51 3.94
N PHE A 74 3.26 1.65 3.25
CA PHE A 74 3.54 1.26 1.88
C PHE A 74 2.27 1.39 1.04
N ARG A 75 2.35 2.09 -0.09
CA ARG A 75 1.22 2.26 -1.01
C ARG A 75 1.69 2.19 -2.46
N ARG A 76 0.83 1.63 -3.30
CA ARG A 76 0.96 1.65 -4.75
C ARG A 76 0.07 2.77 -5.28
N ILE A 77 0.64 3.74 -5.96
CA ILE A 77 -0.13 4.82 -6.58
C ILE A 77 -0.84 4.32 -7.83
N GLY A 78 -1.91 5.02 -8.22
CA GLY A 78 -2.69 4.68 -9.41
C GLY A 78 -1.84 4.42 -10.67
N ARG A 79 -2.13 3.33 -11.37
CA ARG A 79 -1.42 2.89 -12.59
C ARG A 79 -1.39 3.93 -13.71
N PHE A 80 -2.47 4.69 -13.85
CA PHE A 80 -2.64 5.64 -14.96
C PHE A 80 -2.18 7.06 -14.61
N VAL A 81 -1.53 7.25 -13.46
CA VAL A 81 -0.98 8.54 -13.08
C VAL A 81 0.24 8.84 -13.99
N PRO A 82 0.25 9.97 -14.71
CA PRO A 82 1.30 10.30 -15.69
C PRO A 82 2.56 10.87 -15.00
N THR A 83 3.14 10.13 -14.07
CA THR A 83 4.27 10.54 -13.22
C THR A 83 5.53 10.91 -13.99
N SER A 84 5.87 10.17 -15.05
CA SER A 84 7.04 10.43 -15.90
C SER A 84 6.81 11.48 -16.98
N GLN A 85 5.55 11.90 -17.17
CA GLN A 85 5.13 12.85 -18.22
C GLN A 85 4.76 14.21 -17.63
N THR A 86 4.58 14.30 -16.33
CA THR A 86 4.22 15.54 -15.62
C THR A 86 5.48 16.22 -15.10
N CYS A 87 5.63 17.52 -15.33
CA CYS A 87 6.68 18.30 -14.70
C CYS A 87 6.41 18.43 -13.20
N SER A 88 7.33 17.96 -12.36
CA SER A 88 7.22 18.07 -10.90
C SER A 88 7.32 19.52 -10.39
N THR A 89 7.85 20.45 -11.19
CA THR A 89 7.98 21.87 -10.81
C THR A 89 6.72 22.67 -11.12
N CYS A 90 6.12 22.50 -12.30
CA CYS A 90 4.99 23.33 -12.76
C CYS A 90 3.69 22.56 -13.01
N GLY A 91 3.68 21.24 -12.86
CA GLY A 91 2.50 20.38 -13.06
C GLY A 91 2.10 20.19 -14.52
N ARG A 92 2.84 20.76 -15.48
CA ARG A 92 2.53 20.61 -16.91
C ARG A 92 2.66 19.15 -17.35
N LEU A 93 1.65 18.65 -18.05
CA LEU A 93 1.73 17.42 -18.83
C LEU A 93 2.49 17.69 -20.13
N ASP A 94 3.67 17.09 -20.23
CA ASP A 94 4.60 17.23 -21.35
C ASP A 94 4.55 16.02 -22.31
N GLY A 95 3.66 15.06 -22.03
CA GLY A 95 3.42 13.88 -22.86
C GLY A 95 4.43 12.74 -22.69
N PRO A 96 4.24 11.63 -23.43
CA PRO A 96 5.06 10.43 -23.30
C PRO A 96 6.49 10.69 -23.79
N LYS A 97 7.47 10.28 -22.99
CA LYS A 97 8.88 10.37 -23.32
C LYS A 97 9.43 9.00 -23.67
N PRO A 98 10.13 8.84 -24.81
CA PRO A 98 10.83 7.59 -25.13
C PRO A 98 11.84 7.22 -24.04
N LEU A 99 12.09 5.92 -23.86
CA LEU A 99 13.04 5.42 -22.85
C LEU A 99 14.47 5.93 -23.02
N SER A 100 14.85 6.36 -24.23
CA SER A 100 16.15 6.99 -24.53
C SER A 100 16.28 8.40 -23.95
N VAL A 101 15.19 9.11 -23.72
CA VAL A 101 15.21 10.47 -23.17
C VAL A 101 15.33 10.39 -21.65
N ARG A 102 16.55 10.56 -21.14
CA ARG A 102 16.85 10.54 -19.69
C ARG A 102 16.72 11.90 -19.05
N SER A 103 17.06 12.95 -19.77
CA SER A 103 16.89 14.34 -19.34
C SER A 103 16.10 15.16 -20.36
N TRP A 104 15.34 16.13 -19.87
CA TRP A 104 14.67 17.13 -20.71
C TRP A 104 14.51 18.44 -19.93
N THR A 105 14.32 19.51 -20.68
CA THR A 105 13.95 20.81 -20.13
C THR A 105 12.45 21.02 -20.36
N CYS A 106 11.71 21.27 -19.29
CA CYS A 106 10.31 21.64 -19.37
C CYS A 106 10.18 23.08 -19.91
N PRO A 107 9.10 23.45 -20.63
CA PRO A 107 8.85 24.83 -21.03
C PRO A 107 8.82 25.87 -19.89
N CYS A 108 8.65 25.44 -18.64
CA CYS A 108 8.79 26.33 -17.48
C CYS A 108 10.25 26.67 -17.09
N GLY A 109 11.24 26.11 -17.80
CA GLY A 109 12.67 26.30 -17.55
C GLY A 109 13.32 25.24 -16.64
N ALA A 110 12.53 24.38 -15.99
CA ALA A 110 13.07 23.32 -15.13
C ALA A 110 13.76 22.22 -15.95
N VAL A 111 14.95 21.80 -15.52
CA VAL A 111 15.67 20.65 -16.08
C VAL A 111 15.41 19.43 -15.21
N HIS A 112 15.00 18.32 -15.83
CA HIS A 112 14.63 17.10 -15.12
C HIS A 112 15.46 15.91 -15.59
N ASP A 113 15.85 15.07 -14.63
CA ASP A 113 16.05 13.64 -14.89
C ASP A 113 14.68 12.92 -14.80
N ARG A 114 14.43 12.00 -15.72
CA ARG A 114 13.12 11.35 -15.88
C ARG A 114 12.73 10.48 -14.70
N ASP A 115 13.69 9.73 -14.18
CA ASP A 115 13.41 8.79 -13.13
C ASP A 115 13.29 9.55 -11.78
N VAL A 116 14.09 10.62 -11.57
CA VAL A 116 13.95 11.53 -10.42
C VAL A 116 12.64 12.30 -10.44
N ASN A 117 12.26 12.89 -11.57
CA ASN A 117 10.99 13.61 -11.71
C ASN A 117 9.79 12.69 -11.48
N ALA A 118 9.83 11.47 -12.02
CA ALA A 118 8.82 10.46 -11.74
C ALA A 118 8.75 10.16 -10.24
N ALA A 119 9.88 9.96 -9.55
CA ALA A 119 9.91 9.74 -8.11
C ALA A 119 9.27 10.86 -7.29
N ILE A 120 9.51 12.13 -7.66
CA ILE A 120 8.89 13.29 -7.00
C ILE A 120 7.36 13.27 -7.20
N ASN A 121 6.90 13.00 -8.42
CA ASN A 121 5.47 12.92 -8.72
C ASN A 121 4.80 11.72 -8.03
N ILE A 122 5.48 10.57 -7.93
CA ILE A 122 4.99 9.41 -7.19
C ILE A 122 4.80 9.76 -5.71
N LEU A 123 5.77 10.43 -5.10
CA LEU A 123 5.69 10.86 -3.71
C LEU A 123 4.52 11.82 -3.49
N ALA A 124 4.33 12.79 -4.40
CA ALA A 124 3.21 13.73 -4.34
C ALA A 124 1.85 13.01 -4.45
N ALA A 125 1.70 12.11 -5.43
CA ALA A 125 0.48 11.33 -5.61
C ALA A 125 0.19 10.42 -4.41
N GLY A 126 1.20 9.72 -3.90
CA GLY A 126 1.05 8.82 -2.76
C GLY A 126 0.65 9.54 -1.46
N ARG A 127 1.16 10.77 -1.26
CA ARG A 127 0.74 11.62 -0.13
C ARG A 127 -0.72 12.07 -0.28
N ALA A 128 -1.13 12.49 -1.47
CA ALA A 128 -2.51 12.88 -1.74
C ALA A 128 -3.50 11.72 -1.50
N GLU A 129 -3.18 10.52 -2.00
CA GLU A 129 -3.98 9.31 -1.73
C GLU A 129 -4.05 8.98 -0.23
N SER A 130 -2.95 9.18 0.50
CA SER A 130 -2.92 8.96 1.95
C SER A 130 -3.82 9.93 2.71
N LEU A 131 -3.85 11.21 2.31
CA LEU A 131 -4.74 12.21 2.91
C LEU A 131 -6.21 11.88 2.64
N ASN A 132 -6.53 11.43 1.42
CA ASN A 132 -7.89 11.02 1.06
C ASN A 132 -8.36 9.80 1.88
N ALA A 133 -7.45 8.90 2.24
CA ALA A 133 -7.76 7.73 3.07
C ALA A 133 -8.06 8.07 4.54
N CYS A 134 -7.64 9.23 5.04
CA CYS A 134 -7.91 9.64 6.41
C CYS A 134 -9.36 10.08 6.65
N GLY A 135 -10.16 10.28 5.60
CA GLY A 135 -11.52 10.81 5.70
C GLY A 135 -11.54 12.23 6.27
N ALA A 136 -12.41 13.11 5.77
CA ALA A 136 -12.73 14.30 6.54
C ALA A 136 -13.22 13.82 7.92
N GLN A 137 -12.75 14.43 9.02
CA GLN A 137 -13.35 14.18 10.34
C GLN A 137 -14.78 14.75 10.32
N VAL A 138 -15.73 13.99 9.80
CA VAL A 138 -17.15 14.26 9.96
C VAL A 138 -17.46 13.87 11.39
N ARG A 139 -17.32 14.81 12.32
CA ARG A 139 -17.93 14.67 13.64
C ARG A 139 -19.43 14.45 13.40
N PRO A 140 -20.01 13.29 13.76
CA PRO A 140 -21.46 13.15 13.75
C PRO A 140 -22.04 14.27 14.62
N ALA A 141 -23.13 14.91 14.16
CA ALA A 141 -23.86 15.84 15.02
C ALA A 141 -24.19 15.12 16.34
N PRO A 142 -24.08 15.78 17.51
CA PRO A 142 -24.43 15.17 18.78
C PRO A 142 -25.87 14.67 18.72
N VAL A 143 -26.06 13.35 18.68
CA VAL A 143 -27.38 12.74 18.78
C VAL A 143 -27.73 12.69 20.26
N PRO A 144 -28.82 13.36 20.70
CA PRO A 144 -29.27 13.25 22.08
C PRO A 144 -29.59 11.78 22.37
N ALA A 145 -29.09 11.26 23.50
CA ALA A 145 -29.44 9.93 23.94
C ALA A 145 -30.98 9.84 24.15
N PRO A 146 -31.66 8.80 23.64
CA PRO A 146 -33.07 8.62 23.92
C PRO A 146 -33.27 8.49 25.43
N ARG A 147 -34.20 9.27 25.99
CA ARG A 147 -34.62 9.15 27.39
C ARG A 147 -35.21 7.76 27.60
N ARG A 148 -34.46 6.83 28.20
CA ARG A 148 -35.05 5.64 28.81
C ARG A 148 -35.71 6.08 30.10
N GLU A 149 -37.04 6.12 30.12
CA GLU A 149 -37.78 6.12 31.38
C GLU A 149 -37.49 4.78 32.08
N ALA A 150 -36.86 4.83 33.24
CA ALA A 150 -36.68 3.66 34.08
C ALA A 150 -38.03 3.31 34.71
N GLY A 151 -38.79 2.43 34.06
CA GLY A 151 -39.97 1.82 34.67
C GLY A 151 -39.55 0.92 35.83
N ILE A 152 -39.92 1.29 37.06
CA ILE A 152 -39.83 0.42 38.23
C ILE A 152 -40.95 -0.62 38.07
N HIS A 153 -40.60 -1.87 37.80
CA HIS A 153 -41.54 -2.98 37.93
C HIS A 153 -41.55 -3.46 39.39
N PRO A 154 -42.69 -3.41 40.12
CA PRO A 154 -42.77 -4.02 41.43
C PRO A 154 -42.71 -5.56 41.28
N HIS A 155 -41.78 -6.16 42.00
CA HIS A 155 -41.62 -7.61 42.13
C HIS A 155 -42.90 -8.23 42.71
N THR A 156 -43.60 -9.05 41.93
CA THR A 156 -44.67 -9.91 42.46
C THR A 156 -44.07 -11.05 43.27
N ALA A 157 -44.63 -11.26 44.46
CA ALA A 157 -44.14 -12.16 45.50
C ALA A 157 -44.09 -13.63 45.08
N CYS A 158 -43.09 -14.33 45.61
CA CYS A 158 -42.89 -15.78 45.55
C CYS A 158 -43.99 -16.51 46.33
N SER A 159 -44.81 -17.32 45.64
CA SER A 159 -45.80 -18.22 46.24
C SER A 159 -45.17 -19.58 46.53
N THR A 160 -45.10 -19.95 47.81
CA THR A 160 -44.81 -21.30 48.30
C THR A 160 -45.88 -22.29 47.85
N ARG A 161 -45.48 -23.46 47.34
CA ARG A 161 -46.37 -24.62 47.20
C ARG A 161 -45.81 -25.81 47.97
N SER A 162 -46.72 -26.40 48.74
CA SER A 162 -46.55 -27.40 49.78
C SER A 162 -45.99 -28.74 49.30
N VAL A 163 -45.25 -29.40 50.19
CA VAL A 163 -44.92 -30.81 50.13
C VAL A 163 -45.89 -31.52 51.07
N GLU A 164 -46.73 -32.41 50.54
CA GLU A 164 -47.43 -33.42 51.33
C GLU A 164 -46.93 -34.80 50.90
N GLY A 165 -46.43 -35.57 51.90
CA GLY A 165 -46.20 -37.01 51.79
C GLY A 165 -47.52 -37.78 51.78
N ILE A 166 -47.54 -39.10 51.56
CA ILE A 166 -47.23 -40.11 52.59
C ILE A 166 -47.22 -41.54 51.97
N SER A 167 -46.28 -42.36 52.49
CA SER A 167 -46.17 -43.83 52.73
C SER A 167 -46.45 -44.93 51.69
N ALA A 168 -45.40 -45.75 51.52
CA ALA A 168 -45.25 -47.18 51.85
C ALA A 168 -46.35 -48.21 51.51
N LEU A 169 -45.96 -49.21 50.71
CA LEU A 169 -45.76 -50.62 51.09
C LEU A 169 -44.65 -51.23 50.23
#